data_AF-A0A954K9V3-F1
#
_entry.id   AF-A0A954K9V3-F1
#
_cell.length_a   1.000
_cell.length_b   1.000
_cell.length_c   1.000
_cell.angle_alpha   90.00
_cell.angle_beta   90.00
_cell.angle_gamma   90.00
#
_symmetry.space_group_name_H-M   'P 1'
#
loop_
_entity.id
_entity.type
_entity.pdbx_description
1 polymer ?
#
loop_
_entity_poly.entity_id
_entity_poly.type
_entity_poly.pdbx_seq_one_letter_code
_entity_poly.pdbx_strand_id
1 'polypeptide(L)'
;AYIESLEAPRYRWSIDEKLASHGKLVFNEHCADCHGTYGKESSYPLKTVPISDLKTDPVRLNSLPAKYRAALNESWLSRYGKDAVVEDPGGYVAPPLNGVWASAPYFHNGSVPTLWHVLNPQERPVIWQRTENGYDQAQVGLEVQTFSKMPAGLSTMQKRLYFDTSQFGKSAKGHDYPDALTQEQKKAVLEYLKTL
;
A
#
# COMPACT_ATOMS: atom_id res chain seq x y z
N ALA A 1 -12.20 2.29 21.03
CA ALA A 1 -11.93 1.22 22.03
C ALA A 1 -11.41 -0.06 21.40
N TYR A 2 -12.24 -0.97 20.85
CA TYR A 2 -11.75 -2.28 20.36
C TYR A 2 -10.74 -2.18 19.21
N ILE A 3 -11.03 -1.38 18.16
CA ILE A 3 -10.11 -1.21 17.03
C ILE A 3 -8.78 -0.59 17.50
N GLU A 4 -8.83 0.34 18.45
CA GLU A 4 -7.65 1.01 19.03
C GLU A 4 -6.83 0.09 19.93
N SER A 5 -7.41 -1.01 20.43
CA SER A 5 -6.69 -2.02 21.22
C SER A 5 -6.02 -3.11 20.38
N LEU A 6 -6.21 -3.11 19.06
CA LEU A 6 -5.60 -4.11 18.19
C LEU A 6 -4.12 -3.79 17.96
N GLU A 7 -3.29 -4.83 18.09
CA GLU A 7 -1.88 -4.78 17.71
C GLU A 7 -1.65 -5.55 16.42
N ALA A 8 -0.72 -5.05 15.61
CA ALA A 8 -0.30 -5.75 14.40
C ALA A 8 0.32 -7.12 14.75
N PRO A 9 0.05 -8.18 13.96
CA PRO A 9 0.68 -9.46 14.17
C PRO A 9 2.19 -9.35 13.89
N ARG A 10 3.01 -9.96 14.74
CA ARG A 10 4.45 -10.05 14.50
C ARG A 10 4.73 -10.97 13.31
N TYR A 11 5.74 -10.63 12.51
CA TYR A 11 6.25 -11.52 11.48
C TYR A 11 6.64 -12.86 12.09
N ARG A 12 6.20 -13.96 11.44
CA ARG A 12 6.23 -15.31 12.03
C ARG A 12 7.47 -16.12 11.66
N TRP A 13 8.31 -15.61 10.77
CA TRP A 13 9.50 -16.29 10.26
C TRP A 13 10.78 -15.55 10.66
N SER A 14 11.94 -16.09 10.29
CA SER A 14 13.24 -15.50 10.59
C SER A 14 13.43 -14.15 9.93
N ILE A 15 14.09 -13.24 10.65
CA ILE A 15 14.51 -11.93 10.17
C ILE A 15 16.04 -11.88 10.24
N ASP A 16 16.67 -11.37 9.19
CA ASP A 16 18.08 -10.96 9.25
C ASP A 16 18.18 -9.62 9.96
N GLU A 17 18.45 -9.66 11.26
CA GLU A 17 18.52 -8.48 12.13
C GLU A 17 19.58 -7.45 11.67
N LYS A 18 20.69 -7.90 11.07
CA LYS A 18 21.73 -6.98 10.59
C LYS A 18 21.24 -6.24 9.36
N LEU A 19 20.62 -6.96 8.44
CA LEU A 19 20.05 -6.38 7.22
C LEU A 19 18.85 -5.46 7.55
N ALA A 20 17.96 -5.87 8.46
CA ALA A 20 16.85 -5.06 8.95
C ALA A 20 17.35 -3.77 9.64
N SER A 21 18.43 -3.85 10.43
CA SER A 21 19.04 -2.67 11.05
C SER A 21 19.58 -1.68 10.01
N HIS A 22 20.20 -2.17 8.92
CA HIS A 22 20.58 -1.31 7.80
C HIS A 22 19.36 -0.74 7.08
N GLY A 23 18.33 -1.56 6.85
CA GLY A 23 17.08 -1.17 6.24
C GLY A 23 16.35 -0.07 7.00
N LYS A 24 16.42 -0.08 8.33
CA LYS A 24 15.88 0.98 9.19
C LYS A 24 16.50 2.34 8.89
N LEU A 25 17.82 2.39 8.67
CA LEU A 25 18.52 3.64 8.36
C LEU A 25 18.03 4.21 7.03
N VAL A 26 17.98 3.36 5.99
CA VAL A 26 17.48 3.72 4.66
C VAL A 26 16.01 4.14 4.72
N PHE A 27 15.17 3.41 5.47
CA PHE A 27 13.77 3.74 5.65
C PHE A 27 13.58 5.12 6.31
N ASN A 28 14.35 5.41 7.35
CA ASN A 28 14.26 6.70 8.04
C ASN A 28 14.65 7.87 7.14
N GLU A 29 15.59 7.67 6.22
CA GLU A 29 16.02 8.69 5.26
C GLU A 29 15.02 8.90 4.12
N HIS A 30 14.38 7.84 3.63
CA HIS A 30 13.60 7.90 2.37
C HIS A 30 12.09 7.69 2.52
N CYS A 31 11.61 7.16 3.64
CA CYS A 31 10.22 6.73 3.80
C CYS A 31 9.50 7.40 4.98
N ALA A 32 10.24 7.71 6.05
CA ALA A 32 9.65 8.17 7.31
C ALA A 32 8.93 9.53 7.20
N ASP A 33 9.31 10.39 6.26
CA ASP A 33 8.65 11.68 6.02
C ASP A 33 7.16 11.55 5.66
N CYS A 34 6.76 10.40 5.09
CA CYS A 34 5.37 10.11 4.74
C CYS A 34 4.76 9.06 5.66
N HIS A 35 5.51 7.99 5.96
CA HIS A 35 5.00 6.84 6.71
C HIS A 35 5.25 6.90 8.21
N GLY A 36 5.98 7.91 8.69
CA GLY A 36 6.33 8.05 10.10
C GLY A 36 7.53 7.20 10.53
N THR A 37 7.82 7.23 11.82
CA THR A 37 8.93 6.49 12.44
C THR A 37 8.42 5.39 13.36
N TYR A 38 9.22 4.35 13.57
CA TYR A 38 8.82 3.13 14.30
C TYR A 38 9.83 2.78 15.40
N GLY A 39 9.32 2.23 16.50
CA GLY A 39 10.08 1.89 17.70
C GLY A 39 9.58 2.65 18.93
N LYS A 40 10.47 2.87 19.92
CA LYS A 40 10.12 3.52 21.20
C LYS A 40 9.60 4.96 21.04
N GLU A 41 10.14 5.69 20.07
CA GLU A 41 9.77 7.08 19.76
C GLU A 41 9.02 7.14 18.44
N SER A 42 8.02 6.27 18.27
CA SER A 42 7.22 6.22 17.05
C SER A 42 6.43 7.51 16.83
N SER A 43 6.33 7.95 15.59
CA SER A 43 5.50 9.08 15.17
C SER A 43 4.78 8.74 13.87
N TYR A 44 3.53 9.19 13.73
CA TYR A 44 2.77 9.02 12.49
C TYR A 44 2.22 10.38 12.03
N PRO A 45 2.71 10.92 10.90
CA PRO A 45 2.38 12.28 10.48
C PRO A 45 0.98 12.42 9.87
N LEU A 46 0.28 11.32 9.58
CA LEU A 46 -0.99 11.31 8.85
C LEU A 46 -0.91 12.12 7.53
N LYS A 47 0.18 11.94 6.80
CA LYS A 47 0.48 12.76 5.62
C LYS A 47 -0.39 12.32 4.43
N THR A 48 -1.17 13.25 3.90
CA THR A 48 -1.82 13.10 2.59
C THR A 48 -0.84 13.54 1.51
N VAL A 49 -0.41 12.61 0.67
CA VAL A 49 0.50 12.88 -0.45
C VAL A 49 -0.31 13.29 -1.67
N PRO A 50 -0.05 14.49 -2.26
CA PRO A 50 -0.78 14.96 -3.44
C PRO A 50 -0.77 13.95 -4.58
N ILE A 51 -1.89 13.79 -5.29
CA ILE A 51 -2.00 12.82 -6.38
C ILE A 51 -1.04 13.10 -7.55
N SER A 52 -0.68 14.37 -7.75
CA SER A 52 0.30 14.80 -8.76
C SER A 52 1.71 14.29 -8.47
N ASP A 53 2.04 14.06 -7.20
CA ASP A 53 3.32 13.52 -6.74
C ASP A 53 3.26 11.99 -6.60
N LEU A 54 2.25 11.50 -5.87
CA LEU A 54 2.05 10.07 -5.60
C LEU A 54 1.76 9.25 -6.87
N LYS A 55 1.01 9.79 -7.82
CA LYS A 55 0.73 9.20 -9.15
C LYS A 55 0.07 7.80 -9.15
N THR A 56 -0.46 7.35 -8.02
CA THR A 56 -1.29 6.13 -7.95
C THR A 56 -2.65 6.35 -8.61
N ASP A 57 -3.44 5.28 -8.78
CA ASP A 57 -4.75 5.35 -9.45
C ASP A 57 -5.65 6.48 -8.88
N PRO A 58 -6.09 7.46 -9.68
CA PRO A 58 -6.85 8.62 -9.18
C PRO A 58 -8.36 8.37 -9.13
N VAL A 59 -8.87 7.22 -9.59
CA VAL A 59 -10.33 6.99 -9.72
C VAL A 59 -11.02 7.13 -8.37
N ARG A 60 -10.45 6.57 -7.30
CA ARG A 60 -11.03 6.67 -5.94
C ARG A 60 -11.01 8.10 -5.40
N LEU A 61 -9.98 8.90 -5.69
CA LEU A 61 -9.93 10.30 -5.28
C LEU A 61 -11.05 11.11 -5.95
N ASN A 62 -11.26 10.87 -7.25
CA ASN A 62 -12.22 11.59 -8.09
C ASN A 62 -13.66 11.09 -7.95
N SER A 63 -13.89 9.94 -7.32
CA SER A 63 -15.23 9.32 -7.25
C SER A 63 -16.23 10.08 -6.39
N LEU A 64 -15.76 10.92 -5.47
CA LEU A 64 -16.60 11.76 -4.62
C LEU A 64 -16.22 13.22 -4.86
N PRO A 65 -17.00 13.99 -5.65
CA PRO A 65 -16.81 15.42 -5.81
C PRO A 65 -16.90 16.24 -4.51
N ALA A 66 -16.19 17.38 -4.45
CA ALA A 66 -16.17 18.27 -3.28
C ALA A 66 -17.58 18.72 -2.85
N LYS A 67 -18.47 19.04 -3.81
CA LYS A 67 -19.88 19.40 -3.51
C LYS A 67 -20.62 18.35 -2.69
N TYR A 68 -20.32 17.06 -2.89
CA TYR A 68 -20.96 15.99 -2.12
C TYR A 68 -20.30 15.84 -0.76
N ARG A 69 -19.00 16.11 -0.63
CA ARG A 69 -18.34 16.18 0.68
C ARG A 69 -18.87 17.35 1.52
N ALA A 70 -19.12 18.52 0.91
CA ALA A 70 -19.76 19.65 1.56
C ALA A 70 -21.18 19.29 2.05
N ALA A 71 -21.98 18.62 1.22
CA ALA A 71 -23.31 18.15 1.65
C ALA A 71 -23.23 17.14 2.83
N LEU A 72 -22.22 16.26 2.86
CA LEU A 72 -21.98 15.37 4.00
C LEU A 72 -21.53 16.13 5.26
N ASN A 73 -20.75 17.20 5.09
CA ASN A 73 -20.32 18.08 6.16
C ASN A 73 -21.51 18.76 6.85
N GLU A 74 -22.49 19.24 6.07
CA GLU A 74 -23.72 19.85 6.58
C GLU A 74 -24.70 18.84 7.20
N SER A 75 -24.49 17.53 6.99
CA SER A 75 -25.40 16.48 7.44
C SER A 75 -25.11 16.00 8.87
N TRP A 76 -25.99 15.12 9.37
CA TRP A 76 -25.80 14.46 10.67
C TRP A 76 -24.45 13.71 10.78
N LEU A 77 -23.89 13.25 9.64
CA LEU A 77 -22.65 12.47 9.60
C LEU A 77 -21.43 13.26 10.11
N SER A 78 -21.43 14.59 9.97
CA SER A 78 -20.40 15.48 10.52
C SER A 78 -20.96 16.35 11.65
N ARG A 79 -22.02 15.86 12.30
CA ARG A 79 -22.77 16.54 13.36
C ARG A 79 -23.21 17.96 12.96
N TYR A 80 -23.66 18.12 11.71
CA TYR A 80 -24.08 19.38 11.12
C TYR A 80 -22.94 20.44 11.13
N GLY A 81 -21.79 20.06 10.60
CA GLY A 81 -20.60 20.93 10.47
C GLY A 81 -19.75 21.11 11.73
N LYS A 82 -20.00 20.34 12.80
CA LYS A 82 -19.19 20.41 14.04
C LYS A 82 -17.89 19.62 13.93
N ASP A 83 -17.84 18.63 13.04
CA ASP A 83 -16.61 17.90 12.73
C ASP A 83 -15.92 18.53 11.52
N ALA A 84 -14.60 18.70 11.60
CA ALA A 84 -13.84 19.18 10.46
C ALA A 84 -13.85 18.14 9.32
N VAL A 85 -14.20 18.58 8.12
CA VAL A 85 -14.21 17.75 6.91
C VAL A 85 -13.24 18.33 5.88
N VAL A 86 -12.38 17.48 5.33
CA VAL A 86 -11.55 17.83 4.18
C VAL A 86 -12.36 17.56 2.91
N GLU A 87 -12.92 18.62 2.33
CA GLU A 87 -13.82 18.51 1.16
C GLU A 87 -13.07 18.22 -0.15
N ASP A 88 -11.80 18.61 -0.21
CA ASP A 88 -10.89 18.29 -1.31
C ASP A 88 -9.54 17.80 -0.75
N PRO A 89 -9.36 16.47 -0.54
CA PRO A 89 -8.14 15.94 0.05
C PRO A 89 -6.93 16.01 -0.87
N GLY A 90 -7.10 16.21 -2.18
CA GLY A 90 -6.01 16.36 -3.16
C GLY A 90 -5.09 15.14 -3.36
N GLY A 91 -5.27 14.05 -2.62
CA GLY A 91 -4.33 12.93 -2.62
C GLY A 91 -4.76 11.75 -1.75
N TYR A 92 -3.80 10.88 -1.44
CA TYR A 92 -4.01 9.73 -0.56
C TYR A 92 -3.10 9.77 0.66
N VAL A 93 -3.61 9.30 1.78
CA VAL A 93 -2.86 9.16 3.03
C VAL A 93 -1.82 8.05 2.86
N ALA A 94 -0.57 8.33 3.24
CA ALA A 94 0.44 7.30 3.45
C ALA A 94 0.12 6.58 4.78
N PRO A 95 -0.33 5.31 4.77
CA PRO A 95 -0.76 4.63 5.99
C PRO A 95 0.43 4.29 6.90
N PRO A 96 0.20 4.05 8.21
CA PRO A 96 1.20 3.41 9.04
C PRO A 96 1.51 2.00 8.49
N LEU A 97 2.75 1.57 8.67
CA LEU A 97 3.27 0.32 8.12
C LEU A 97 3.40 -0.78 9.18
N ASN A 98 2.85 -0.59 10.37
CA ASN A 98 2.78 -1.65 11.37
C ASN A 98 2.02 -2.85 10.82
N GLY A 99 2.64 -4.04 10.85
CA GLY A 99 2.06 -5.26 10.30
C GLY A 99 1.93 -5.28 8.79
N VAL A 100 2.57 -4.37 8.05
CA VAL A 100 2.44 -4.27 6.59
C VAL A 100 2.82 -5.57 5.87
N TRP A 101 3.66 -6.41 6.49
CA TRP A 101 3.98 -7.73 5.97
C TRP A 101 2.73 -8.60 5.76
N ALA A 102 1.68 -8.41 6.57
CA ALA A 102 0.48 -9.25 6.57
C ALA A 102 -0.70 -8.69 5.77
N SER A 103 -0.55 -7.50 5.15
CA SER A 103 -1.67 -6.77 4.56
C SER A 103 -1.66 -6.74 3.02
N ALA A 104 -0.91 -7.65 2.37
CA ALA A 104 -0.93 -7.77 0.93
C ALA A 104 -2.35 -8.12 0.42
N PRO A 105 -2.77 -7.62 -0.76
CA PRO A 105 -2.02 -6.76 -1.67
C PRO A 105 -2.02 -5.28 -1.27
N TYR A 106 -1.10 -4.51 -1.83
CA TYR A 106 -0.78 -3.14 -1.47
C TYR A 106 -1.44 -2.10 -2.39
N PHE A 107 -1.34 -0.84 -1.96
CA PHE A 107 -2.06 0.33 -2.46
C PHE A 107 -3.57 0.31 -2.16
N HIS A 108 -4.21 1.47 -2.31
CA HIS A 108 -5.63 1.64 -1.98
C HIS A 108 -6.58 0.77 -2.81
N ASN A 109 -6.12 0.27 -3.96
CA ASN A 109 -6.88 -0.59 -4.87
C ASN A 109 -6.40 -2.05 -4.88
N GLY A 110 -5.43 -2.41 -4.01
CA GLY A 110 -4.91 -3.77 -3.90
C GLY A 110 -4.24 -4.30 -5.17
N SER A 111 -3.60 -3.43 -5.95
CA SER A 111 -3.06 -3.76 -7.27
C SER A 111 -1.66 -4.38 -7.25
N VAL A 112 -0.91 -4.18 -6.17
CA VAL A 112 0.50 -4.62 -6.05
C VAL A 112 0.60 -5.80 -5.09
N PRO A 113 1.03 -7.00 -5.52
CA PRO A 113 0.82 -8.21 -4.72
C PRO A 113 1.83 -8.44 -3.58
N THR A 114 3.04 -7.84 -3.65
CA THR A 114 4.10 -8.02 -2.64
C THR A 114 4.81 -6.69 -2.34
N LEU A 115 5.47 -6.58 -1.19
CA LEU A 115 6.27 -5.40 -0.86
C LEU A 115 7.47 -5.26 -1.80
N TRP A 116 8.02 -6.37 -2.28
CA TRP A 116 9.04 -6.33 -3.33
C TRP A 116 8.56 -5.58 -4.57
N HIS A 117 7.32 -5.81 -5.02
CA HIS A 117 6.72 -5.07 -6.13
C HIS A 117 6.39 -3.60 -5.79
N VAL A 118 6.19 -3.25 -4.52
CA VAL A 118 6.09 -1.83 -4.10
C VAL A 118 7.46 -1.16 -4.27
N LEU A 119 8.52 -1.81 -3.83
CA LEU A 119 9.92 -1.33 -3.90
C LEU A 119 10.54 -1.42 -5.29
N ASN A 120 9.97 -2.22 -6.21
CA ASN A 120 10.41 -2.38 -7.59
C ASN A 120 9.25 -2.14 -8.57
N PRO A 121 8.90 -0.86 -8.84
CA PRO A 121 7.80 -0.50 -9.73
C PRO A 121 7.86 -1.17 -11.11
N GLN A 122 9.06 -1.34 -11.67
CA GLN A 122 9.27 -1.94 -13.00
C GLN A 122 8.98 -3.45 -13.05
N GLU A 123 8.90 -4.11 -11.89
CA GLU A 123 8.62 -5.54 -11.78
C GLU A 123 7.14 -5.82 -11.50
N ARG A 124 6.30 -4.79 -11.31
CA ARG A 124 4.86 -4.96 -10.99
C ARG A 124 4.14 -5.74 -12.10
N PRO A 125 3.47 -6.86 -11.77
CA PRO A 125 2.81 -7.67 -12.78
C PRO A 125 1.56 -6.97 -13.33
N VAL A 126 1.38 -7.02 -14.66
CA VAL A 126 0.20 -6.46 -15.34
C VAL A 126 -1.05 -7.26 -15.02
N ILE A 127 -0.94 -8.59 -15.03
CA ILE A 127 -2.01 -9.50 -14.63
C ILE A 127 -1.42 -10.52 -13.67
N TRP A 128 -2.11 -10.75 -12.56
CA TRP A 128 -1.71 -11.75 -11.59
C TRP A 128 -2.89 -12.49 -10.98
N GLN A 129 -2.65 -13.73 -10.58
CA GLN A 129 -3.61 -14.57 -9.86
C GLN A 129 -2.92 -15.08 -8.59
N ARG A 130 -3.54 -14.85 -7.43
CA ARG A 130 -3.04 -15.39 -6.16
C ARG A 130 -3.24 -16.91 -6.10
N THR A 131 -2.34 -17.59 -5.43
CA THR A 131 -2.64 -18.95 -4.94
C THR A 131 -3.60 -18.84 -3.74
N GLU A 132 -4.28 -19.94 -3.41
CA GLU A 132 -5.38 -19.91 -2.44
C GLU A 132 -4.89 -19.52 -1.04
N ASN A 133 -3.76 -20.08 -0.60
CA ASN A 133 -3.19 -19.94 0.73
C ASN A 133 -1.68 -19.64 0.73
N GLY A 134 -1.08 -19.38 -0.43
CA GLY A 134 0.37 -19.16 -0.53
C GLY A 134 0.78 -17.76 -0.10
N TYR A 135 1.98 -17.69 0.48
CA TYR A 135 2.61 -16.45 0.91
C TYR A 135 4.09 -16.49 0.52
N ASP A 136 4.53 -15.47 -0.22
CA ASP A 136 5.92 -15.34 -0.62
C ASP A 136 6.71 -14.63 0.48
N GLN A 137 7.53 -15.38 1.23
CA GLN A 137 8.38 -14.83 2.29
C GLN A 137 9.56 -14.02 1.76
N ALA A 138 10.03 -14.33 0.55
CA ALA A 138 11.16 -13.64 -0.08
C ALA A 138 10.74 -12.26 -0.57
N GLN A 139 9.53 -12.13 -1.12
CA GLN A 139 8.98 -10.87 -1.61
C GLN A 139 8.05 -10.16 -0.62
N VAL A 140 7.65 -10.84 0.45
CA VAL A 140 6.74 -10.37 1.51
C VAL A 140 5.38 -9.96 0.94
N GLY A 141 4.52 -10.95 0.70
CA GLY A 141 3.15 -10.74 0.27
C GLY A 141 2.48 -11.98 -0.30
N LEU A 142 1.53 -11.78 -1.21
CA LEU A 142 0.82 -12.89 -1.85
C LEU A 142 1.76 -13.68 -2.76
N GLU A 143 1.70 -15.01 -2.67
CA GLU A 143 2.23 -15.87 -3.73
C GLU A 143 1.31 -15.76 -4.95
N VAL A 144 1.87 -15.37 -6.09
CA VAL A 144 1.10 -15.10 -7.31
C VAL A 144 1.72 -15.75 -8.54
N GLN A 145 0.86 -16.16 -9.47
CA GLN A 145 1.23 -16.42 -10.85
C GLN A 145 1.01 -15.14 -11.66
N THR A 146 1.96 -14.81 -12.53
CA THR A 146 1.93 -13.58 -13.33
C THR A 146 1.71 -13.88 -14.81
N PHE A 147 0.98 -13.02 -15.49
CA PHE A 147 0.61 -13.20 -16.89
C PHE A 147 0.81 -11.89 -17.67
N SER A 148 1.31 -11.98 -18.89
CA SER A 148 1.37 -10.84 -19.81
C SER A 148 0.03 -10.54 -20.47
N LYS A 149 -0.88 -11.52 -20.51
CA LYS A 149 -2.24 -11.41 -21.05
C LYS A 149 -3.19 -12.34 -20.31
N MET A 150 -4.46 -11.97 -20.25
CA MET A 150 -5.50 -12.78 -19.65
C MET A 150 -5.60 -14.14 -20.37
N PRO A 151 -5.64 -15.28 -19.64
CA PRO A 151 -5.83 -16.57 -20.29
C PRO A 151 -7.14 -16.63 -21.09
N ALA A 152 -7.10 -17.30 -22.24
CA ALA A 152 -8.26 -17.46 -23.12
C ALA A 152 -9.28 -18.47 -22.54
N GLY A 153 -10.52 -18.40 -23.01
CA GLY A 153 -11.57 -19.37 -22.65
C GLY A 153 -12.12 -19.27 -21.22
N LEU A 154 -11.68 -18.29 -20.43
CA LEU A 154 -12.18 -18.09 -19.08
C LEU A 154 -13.63 -17.55 -19.07
N SER A 155 -14.48 -18.16 -18.26
CA SER A 155 -15.78 -17.60 -17.89
C SER A 155 -15.63 -16.28 -17.12
N THR A 156 -16.70 -15.49 -17.05
CA THR A 156 -16.73 -14.26 -16.26
C THR A 156 -16.37 -14.50 -14.79
N MET A 157 -16.79 -15.63 -14.22
CA MET A 157 -16.45 -16.00 -12.84
C MET A 157 -14.95 -16.26 -12.69
N GLN A 158 -14.35 -17.04 -13.59
CA GLN A 158 -12.92 -17.34 -13.54
C GLN A 158 -12.06 -16.09 -13.73
N LYS A 159 -12.47 -15.15 -14.59
CA LYS A 159 -11.77 -13.87 -14.78
C LYS A 159 -11.68 -13.05 -13.49
N ARG A 160 -12.62 -13.19 -12.55
CA ARG A 160 -12.60 -12.49 -11.25
C ARG A 160 -11.51 -13.01 -10.30
N LEU A 161 -10.93 -14.17 -10.59
CA LEU A 161 -9.78 -14.70 -9.83
C LEU A 161 -8.46 -14.03 -10.23
N TYR A 162 -8.45 -13.28 -11.33
CA TYR A 162 -7.30 -12.55 -11.82
C TYR A 162 -7.45 -11.07 -11.49
N PHE A 163 -6.36 -10.45 -11.06
CA PHE A 163 -6.23 -9.01 -11.01
C PHE A 163 -5.59 -8.54 -12.31
N ASP A 164 -6.22 -7.58 -13.00
CA ASP A 164 -5.72 -6.99 -14.25
C ASP A 164 -5.58 -5.48 -14.02
N THR A 165 -4.34 -5.01 -13.99
CA THR A 165 -4.00 -3.61 -13.67
C THR A 165 -4.29 -2.64 -14.81
N SER A 166 -4.63 -3.15 -16.00
CA SER A 166 -5.03 -2.32 -17.14
C SER A 166 -6.49 -1.85 -17.07
N GLN A 167 -7.28 -2.45 -16.18
CA GLN A 167 -8.70 -2.12 -16.02
C GLN A 167 -8.89 -0.81 -15.23
N PHE A 168 -10.01 -0.14 -15.47
CA PHE A 168 -10.38 1.11 -14.81
C PHE A 168 -10.35 0.98 -13.28
N GLY A 169 -9.63 1.88 -12.60
CA GLY A 169 -9.50 1.92 -11.14
C GLY A 169 -8.50 0.91 -10.56
N LYS A 170 -7.84 0.10 -11.40
CA LYS A 170 -6.94 -0.98 -11.01
C LYS A 170 -5.47 -0.71 -11.33
N SER A 171 -5.11 0.52 -11.71
CA SER A 171 -3.73 0.85 -12.04
C SER A 171 -2.79 0.54 -10.88
N ALA A 172 -1.66 -0.11 -11.20
CA ALA A 172 -0.56 -0.38 -10.27
C ALA A 172 0.56 0.67 -10.36
N LYS A 173 0.32 1.81 -11.01
CA LYS A 173 1.31 2.90 -11.17
C LYS A 173 1.47 3.73 -9.89
N GLY A 174 2.49 4.56 -9.86
CA GLY A 174 2.73 5.54 -8.79
C GLY A 174 3.48 4.95 -7.62
N HIS A 175 3.81 5.81 -6.65
CA HIS A 175 4.73 5.47 -5.56
C HIS A 175 6.05 4.92 -6.12
N ASP A 176 6.65 5.66 -7.05
CA ASP A 176 7.88 5.28 -7.75
C ASP A 176 9.14 5.77 -7.02
N TYR A 177 9.00 6.40 -5.84
CA TYR A 177 10.11 6.88 -5.00
C TYR A 177 11.22 5.83 -4.74
N PRO A 178 10.92 4.52 -4.57
CA PRO A 178 11.95 3.51 -4.42
C PRO A 178 12.92 3.38 -5.60
N ASP A 179 12.63 3.95 -6.78
CA ASP A 179 13.54 3.96 -7.93
C ASP A 179 14.84 4.73 -7.66
N ALA A 180 14.87 5.60 -6.65
CA ALA A 180 16.09 6.25 -6.18
C ALA A 180 17.03 5.32 -5.39
N LEU A 181 16.55 4.15 -4.94
CA LEU A 181 17.30 3.22 -4.12
C LEU A 181 18.05 2.19 -4.97
N THR A 182 19.23 1.80 -4.50
CA THR A 182 19.96 0.63 -5.01
C THR A 182 19.21 -0.67 -4.69
N GLN A 183 19.57 -1.76 -5.37
CA GLN A 183 18.96 -3.07 -5.13
C GLN A 183 19.25 -3.58 -3.70
N GLU A 184 20.42 -3.30 -3.17
CA GLU A 184 20.83 -3.64 -1.82
C GLU A 184 20.00 -2.87 -0.78
N GLN A 185 19.79 -1.57 -1.00
CA GLN A 185 18.93 -0.74 -0.16
C GLN A 185 17.47 -1.23 -0.18
N LYS A 186 16.93 -1.58 -1.35
CA LYS A 186 15.57 -2.15 -1.46
C LYS A 186 15.43 -3.44 -0.67
N LYS A 187 16.40 -4.36 -0.77
CA LYS A 187 16.41 -5.60 0.04
C LYS A 187 16.48 -5.31 1.54
N ALA A 188 17.32 -4.35 1.94
CA ALA A 188 17.44 -3.95 3.33
C ALA A 188 16.14 -3.38 3.88
N VAL A 189 15.50 -2.46 3.14
CA VAL A 189 14.19 -1.90 3.50
C VAL A 189 13.14 -3.01 3.56
N LEU A 190 13.09 -3.94 2.60
CA LEU A 190 12.17 -5.08 2.65
C LEU A 190 12.33 -5.90 3.93
N GLU A 191 13.57 -6.17 4.35
CA GLU A 191 13.86 -6.89 5.59
C GLU A 191 13.42 -6.10 6.82
N TYR A 192 13.65 -4.77 6.83
CA TYR A 192 13.17 -3.90 7.90
C TYR A 192 11.64 -3.90 8.02
N LEU A 193 10.91 -3.88 6.90
CA LEU A 193 9.45 -3.92 6.90
C LEU A 193 8.87 -5.20 7.54
N LYS A 194 9.64 -6.29 7.62
CA LYS A 194 9.25 -7.51 8.36
C LYS A 194 9.25 -7.28 9.88
N THR A 195 9.97 -6.29 10.38
CA THR A 195 10.05 -5.98 11.82
C THR A 195 8.89 -5.10 12.32
N LEU A 196 8.08 -4.54 11.40
CA LEU A 196 7.03 -3.57 11.69
C LEU A 196 5.66 -4.18 11.97
#